data_AF-A0A6P8CL08-F1
#
_entry.id   AF-A0A6P8CL08-F1
#
_cell.length_a   1.000
_cell.length_b   1.000
_cell.length_c   1.000
_cell.angle_alpha   90.00
_cell.angle_beta   90.00
_cell.angle_gamma   90.00
#
_symmetry.space_group_name_H-M   'P 1'
#
loop_
_entity.id
_entity.type
_entity.pdbx_description
1 polymer ?
#
loop_
_entity_poly.entity_id
_entity_poly.type
_entity_poly.pdbx_seq_one_letter_code
_entity_poly.pdbx_strand_id
1 'polypeptide(L)'
;MGSGKGATSSSSPRQMDASISGEFSGLRQRHRQDLEHLTLTTQPVKTLKFFTLAVVQYLKRVISYLLAKGGYLLLLSIGTVAVGILLVTLDGPHEKHVEEISNYVRYGIWWIALGVASSIGLGSGLHTFVLYLGPHIAFFTIKAMQCGRVDLKNAPYDTIQLKRGPSWLGKECSEFGPPLFELVDGLRVPLSSILPQVQIEAVLWGLGTALGELPPYFISRAARLSGGRLDMEELDGSSGEDGGAVAHYLREIKRWLLTHSQHMNFFTILVLASVPNPLFDLAGIMCGQFGIPFWKFFLATLIGKAIIKTHIQTVFIISVCNNQLLNWMENELIWMLSSIPGLASVLPPLMTKLHAVRDKYLTASPTVPSNIKVKKWDFSFASIWNSIVWLVLVNFFIKIVTSTAQTYLKKQQEKELDALTNKLSSSVNTN
;
A
#
# COMPACT_ATOMS: atom_id res chain seq x y z
N MET A 1 -61.06 -21.00 -62.31
CA MET A 1 -61.12 -20.94 -60.83
C MET A 1 -59.70 -21.12 -60.30
N GLY A 2 -59.07 -20.03 -59.88
CA GLY A 2 -57.70 -20.04 -59.37
C GLY A 2 -57.65 -20.50 -57.92
N SER A 3 -56.78 -21.46 -57.63
CA SER A 3 -56.47 -21.90 -56.27
C SER A 3 -55.13 -21.28 -55.87
N GLY A 4 -55.19 -20.32 -54.94
CA GLY A 4 -54.01 -19.77 -54.30
C GLY A 4 -53.49 -20.74 -53.23
N LYS A 5 -52.22 -21.12 -53.33
CA LYS A 5 -51.46 -21.71 -52.21
C LYS A 5 -50.44 -20.69 -51.75
N GLY A 6 -50.62 -20.24 -50.50
CA GLY A 6 -49.68 -19.37 -49.80
C GLY A 6 -48.33 -20.07 -49.62
N ALA A 7 -47.26 -19.33 -49.91
CA ALA A 7 -45.90 -19.76 -49.64
C ALA A 7 -45.57 -19.50 -48.16
N THR A 8 -45.44 -20.56 -47.38
CA THR A 8 -44.76 -20.53 -46.07
C THR A 8 -43.26 -20.49 -46.32
N SER A 9 -42.61 -19.38 -45.98
CA SER A 9 -41.17 -19.20 -46.03
C SER A 9 -40.48 -19.96 -44.89
N SER A 10 -39.84 -21.09 -45.19
CA SER A 10 -38.89 -21.75 -44.29
C SER A 10 -37.52 -21.08 -44.43
N SER A 11 -37.09 -20.32 -43.43
CA SER A 11 -35.75 -19.74 -43.37
C SER A 11 -34.69 -20.84 -43.17
N SER A 12 -33.63 -20.83 -43.97
CA SER A 12 -32.53 -21.79 -43.89
C SER A 12 -31.76 -21.70 -42.55
N PRO A 13 -31.26 -22.83 -41.98
CA PRO A 13 -30.56 -22.86 -40.68
C PRO A 13 -29.39 -21.88 -40.56
N ARG A 14 -28.62 -21.70 -41.66
CA ARG A 14 -27.49 -20.75 -41.72
C ARG A 14 -27.89 -19.28 -41.56
N GLN A 15 -29.13 -18.94 -41.91
CA GLN A 15 -29.64 -17.57 -41.84
C GLN A 15 -30.14 -17.24 -40.42
N MET A 16 -30.67 -18.25 -39.71
CA MET A 16 -30.94 -18.15 -38.27
C MET A 16 -29.66 -17.98 -37.47
N ASP A 17 -28.62 -18.79 -37.70
CA ASP A 17 -27.34 -18.69 -36.97
C ASP A 17 -26.65 -17.31 -37.15
N ALA A 18 -26.72 -16.73 -38.36
CA ALA A 18 -26.20 -15.39 -38.63
C ALA A 18 -27.00 -14.28 -37.93
N SER A 19 -28.33 -14.42 -37.85
CA SER A 19 -29.18 -13.45 -37.15
C SER A 19 -28.99 -13.49 -35.63
N ILE A 20 -28.85 -14.69 -35.06
CA ILE A 20 -28.62 -14.90 -33.62
C ILE A 20 -27.25 -14.36 -33.21
N SER A 21 -26.21 -14.64 -34.00
CA SER A 21 -24.86 -14.09 -33.74
C SER A 21 -24.81 -12.55 -33.84
N GLY A 22 -25.57 -11.97 -34.79
CA GLY A 22 -25.75 -10.52 -34.89
C GLY A 22 -26.44 -9.90 -33.67
N GLU A 23 -27.52 -10.51 -33.17
CA GLU A 23 -28.25 -10.05 -32.00
C GLU A 23 -27.40 -10.12 -30.72
N PHE A 24 -26.64 -11.21 -30.54
CA PHE A 24 -25.67 -11.35 -29.44
C PHE A 24 -24.56 -10.29 -29.49
N SER A 25 -24.04 -9.99 -30.68
CA SER A 25 -23.01 -8.97 -30.84
C SER A 25 -23.52 -7.57 -30.49
N GLY A 26 -24.74 -7.23 -30.90
CA GLY A 26 -25.40 -5.96 -30.58
C GLY A 26 -25.71 -5.82 -29.09
N LEU A 27 -26.18 -6.89 -28.44
CA LEU A 27 -26.45 -6.91 -26.99
C LEU A 27 -25.14 -6.74 -26.20
N ARG A 28 -24.07 -7.43 -26.59
CA ARG A 28 -22.75 -7.33 -25.96
C ARG A 28 -22.16 -5.92 -26.08
N GLN A 29 -22.41 -5.24 -27.20
CA GLN A 29 -21.97 -3.87 -27.40
C GLN A 29 -22.75 -2.88 -26.52
N ARG A 30 -24.07 -3.03 -26.38
CA ARG A 30 -24.87 -2.24 -25.43
C ARG A 30 -24.40 -2.46 -23.99
N HIS A 31 -24.15 -3.71 -23.61
CA HIS A 31 -23.64 -4.04 -22.27
C HIS A 31 -22.30 -3.35 -21.96
N ARG A 32 -21.40 -3.28 -22.95
CA ARG A 32 -20.10 -2.60 -22.82
C ARG A 32 -20.27 -1.09 -22.66
N GLN A 33 -21.14 -0.47 -23.45
CA GLN A 33 -21.47 0.95 -23.34
C GLN A 33 -22.09 1.30 -21.97
N ASP A 34 -23.00 0.45 -21.48
CA ASP A 34 -23.60 0.62 -20.16
C ASP A 34 -22.57 0.57 -19.03
N LEU A 35 -21.54 -0.29 -19.14
CA LEU A 35 -20.46 -0.37 -18.16
C LEU A 35 -19.55 0.86 -18.21
N GLU A 36 -19.16 1.31 -19.40
CA GLU A 36 -18.31 2.49 -19.59
C GLU A 36 -18.98 3.77 -19.09
N HIS A 37 -20.30 3.89 -19.29
CA HIS A 37 -21.08 5.03 -18.81
C HIS A 37 -21.49 4.92 -17.33
N LEU A 38 -21.30 3.76 -16.67
CA LEU A 38 -21.59 3.58 -15.26
C LEU A 38 -20.41 4.04 -14.39
N THR A 39 -20.34 5.33 -14.11
CA THR A 39 -19.36 5.91 -13.18
C THR A 39 -20.04 6.79 -12.14
N LEU A 40 -19.38 7.01 -11.00
CA LEU A 40 -19.90 7.90 -9.96
C LEU A 40 -20.08 9.35 -10.44
N THR A 41 -19.31 9.77 -11.45
CA THR A 41 -19.36 11.13 -12.02
C THR A 41 -20.43 11.28 -13.09
N THR A 42 -20.71 10.24 -13.89
CA THR A 42 -21.73 10.28 -14.95
C THR A 42 -23.13 9.89 -14.46
N GLN A 43 -23.24 8.83 -13.64
CA GLN A 43 -24.52 8.29 -13.15
C GLN A 43 -24.42 7.94 -11.65
N PRO A 44 -24.40 8.93 -10.74
CA PRO A 44 -24.15 8.71 -9.32
C PRO A 44 -25.18 7.79 -8.67
N VAL A 45 -26.48 8.02 -8.92
CA VAL A 45 -27.57 7.27 -8.28
C VAL A 45 -27.58 5.80 -8.72
N LYS A 46 -27.40 5.55 -10.03
CA LYS A 46 -27.39 4.19 -10.58
C LYS A 46 -26.16 3.41 -10.09
N THR A 47 -24.99 4.05 -10.08
CA THR A 47 -23.75 3.48 -9.58
C THR A 47 -23.85 3.13 -8.10
N LEU A 48 -24.38 4.05 -7.27
CA LEU A 48 -24.55 3.81 -5.84
C LEU A 48 -25.57 2.69 -5.54
N LYS A 49 -26.65 2.60 -6.33
CA LYS A 49 -27.62 1.50 -6.23
C LYS A 49 -26.96 0.15 -6.50
N PHE A 50 -26.24 0.01 -7.60
CA PHE A 50 -25.54 -1.24 -7.93
C PHE A 50 -24.45 -1.58 -6.93
N PHE A 51 -23.69 -0.58 -6.45
CA PHE A 51 -22.73 -0.76 -5.37
C PHE A 51 -23.41 -1.31 -4.10
N THR A 52 -24.53 -0.72 -3.68
CA THR A 52 -25.27 -1.15 -2.48
C THR A 52 -25.78 -2.58 -2.63
N LEU A 53 -26.34 -2.93 -3.80
CA LEU A 53 -26.77 -4.30 -4.10
C LEU A 53 -25.61 -5.29 -4.06
N ALA A 54 -24.45 -4.91 -4.61
CA ALA A 54 -23.23 -5.72 -4.57
C ALA A 54 -22.79 -5.96 -3.12
N VAL A 55 -22.72 -4.91 -2.31
CA VAL A 55 -22.35 -4.99 -0.89
C VAL A 55 -23.30 -5.91 -0.14
N VAL A 56 -24.62 -5.76 -0.31
CA VAL A 56 -25.62 -6.65 0.31
C VAL A 56 -25.43 -8.10 -0.14
N GLN A 57 -25.15 -8.36 -1.42
CA GLN A 57 -24.90 -9.70 -1.92
C GLN A 57 -23.64 -10.33 -1.30
N TYR A 58 -22.56 -9.55 -1.17
CA TYR A 58 -21.34 -10.00 -0.51
C TYR A 58 -21.57 -10.28 0.98
N LEU A 59 -22.27 -9.40 1.69
CA LEU A 59 -22.66 -9.62 3.09
C LEU A 59 -23.48 -10.90 3.25
N LYS A 60 -24.50 -11.11 2.41
CA LYS A 60 -25.29 -12.35 2.44
C LYS A 60 -24.42 -13.58 2.25
N ARG A 61 -23.48 -13.55 1.30
CA ARG A 61 -22.57 -14.68 1.04
C ARG A 61 -21.66 -14.97 2.23
N VAL A 62 -21.14 -13.93 2.89
CA VAL A 62 -20.33 -14.06 4.11
C VAL A 62 -21.16 -14.65 5.25
N ILE A 63 -22.37 -14.14 5.46
CA ILE A 63 -23.31 -14.64 6.50
C ILE A 63 -23.67 -16.11 6.24
N SER A 64 -24.05 -16.47 5.01
CA SER A 64 -24.35 -17.86 4.64
C SER A 64 -23.14 -18.78 4.81
N TYR A 65 -21.93 -18.31 4.49
CA TYR A 65 -20.71 -19.08 4.68
C TYR A 65 -20.40 -19.32 6.17
N LEU A 66 -20.56 -18.28 7.00
CA LEU A 66 -20.41 -18.37 8.47
C LEU A 66 -21.44 -19.32 9.08
N LEU A 67 -22.70 -19.24 8.65
CA LEU A 67 -23.76 -20.17 9.05
C LEU A 67 -23.44 -21.61 8.66
N ALA A 68 -22.95 -21.83 7.43
CA ALA A 68 -22.61 -23.16 6.91
C ALA A 68 -21.38 -23.80 7.61
N LYS A 69 -20.41 -22.99 8.08
CA LYS A 69 -19.25 -23.48 8.84
C LYS A 69 -19.50 -23.64 10.35
N GLY A 70 -20.73 -23.39 10.80
CA GLY A 70 -21.19 -23.57 12.17
C GLY A 70 -21.65 -22.25 12.80
N GLY A 71 -22.95 -22.18 13.15
CA GLY A 71 -23.54 -21.01 13.81
C GLY A 71 -22.85 -20.58 15.11
N TYR A 72 -22.04 -21.46 15.72
CA TYR A 72 -21.20 -21.14 16.86
C TYR A 72 -20.17 -20.03 16.58
N LEU A 73 -19.55 -20.02 15.38
CA LEU A 73 -18.58 -18.99 14.99
C LEU A 73 -19.26 -17.62 14.81
N LEU A 74 -20.49 -17.63 14.29
CA LEU A 74 -21.32 -16.44 14.17
C LEU A 74 -21.75 -15.92 15.56
N LEU A 75 -22.25 -16.79 16.44
CA LEU A 75 -22.59 -16.46 17.82
C LEU A 75 -21.40 -15.92 18.60
N LEU A 76 -20.21 -16.53 18.46
CA LEU A 76 -18.97 -16.05 19.08
C LEU A 76 -18.59 -14.64 18.58
N SER A 77 -18.71 -14.39 17.27
CA SER A 77 -18.42 -13.08 16.69
C SER A 77 -19.40 -12.00 17.16
N ILE A 78 -20.69 -12.32 17.21
CA ILE A 78 -21.75 -11.42 17.71
C ILE A 78 -21.54 -11.15 19.20
N GLY A 79 -21.24 -12.20 19.99
CA GLY A 79 -20.95 -12.06 21.41
C GLY A 79 -19.72 -11.19 21.66
N THR A 80 -18.66 -11.34 20.87
CA THR A 80 -17.45 -10.50 21.00
C THR A 80 -17.74 -9.04 20.68
N VAL A 81 -18.52 -8.77 19.63
CA VAL A 81 -18.94 -7.40 19.27
C VAL A 81 -19.86 -6.81 20.32
N ALA A 82 -20.82 -7.59 20.84
CA ALA A 82 -21.73 -7.16 21.89
C ALA A 82 -20.99 -6.84 23.20
N VAL A 83 -20.03 -7.68 23.59
CA VAL A 83 -19.14 -7.43 24.75
C VAL A 83 -18.28 -6.19 24.52
N GLY A 84 -17.74 -6.01 23.31
CA GLY A 84 -16.99 -4.81 22.95
C GLY A 84 -17.82 -3.52 23.02
N ILE A 85 -19.07 -3.56 22.56
CA ILE A 85 -20.00 -2.43 22.67
C ILE A 85 -20.31 -2.17 24.15
N LEU A 86 -20.62 -3.22 24.92
CA LEU A 86 -20.94 -3.12 26.34
C LEU A 86 -19.79 -2.51 27.15
N LEU A 87 -18.55 -2.91 26.87
CA LEU A 87 -17.32 -2.37 27.48
C LEU A 87 -17.05 -0.90 27.13
N VAL A 88 -17.60 -0.40 26.01
CA VAL A 88 -17.44 1.00 25.60
C VAL A 88 -18.59 1.87 26.13
N THR A 89 -19.78 1.29 26.36
CA THR A 89 -20.96 2.04 26.79
C THR A 89 -21.20 2.09 28.30
N LEU A 90 -20.61 1.16 29.06
CA LEU A 90 -20.74 1.15 30.52
C LEU A 90 -19.64 2.00 31.14
N ASP A 91 -20.02 3.04 31.87
CA ASP A 91 -19.06 3.81 32.66
C ASP A 91 -18.55 2.97 33.84
N GLY A 92 -17.23 2.84 33.98
CA GLY A 92 -16.64 2.05 35.04
C GLY A 92 -15.11 2.11 35.10
N PRO A 93 -14.45 1.39 36.02
CA PRO A 93 -12.99 1.43 36.20
C PRO A 93 -12.19 0.91 34.99
N HIS A 94 -12.87 0.29 34.03
CA HIS A 94 -12.33 -0.18 32.76
C HIS A 94 -12.16 0.93 31.72
N GLU A 95 -12.78 2.11 31.90
CA GLU A 95 -12.69 3.25 30.98
C GLU A 95 -11.23 3.62 30.65
N LYS A 96 -10.36 3.67 31.66
CA LYS A 96 -8.92 3.94 31.47
C LYS A 96 -8.22 2.90 30.59
N HIS A 97 -8.60 1.63 30.72
CA HIS A 97 -8.01 0.54 29.93
C HIS A 97 -8.55 0.57 28.49
N VAL A 98 -9.83 0.89 28.32
CA VAL A 98 -10.47 1.05 27.01
C VAL A 98 -9.87 2.24 26.27
N GLU A 99 -9.65 3.36 26.94
CA GLU A 99 -9.01 4.55 26.37
C GLU A 99 -7.56 4.25 25.94
N GLU A 100 -6.79 3.55 26.77
CA GLU A 100 -5.43 3.12 26.44
C GLU A 100 -5.40 2.21 25.20
N ILE A 101 -6.28 1.20 25.14
CA ILE A 101 -6.42 0.32 23.97
C ILE A 101 -6.80 1.14 22.73
N SER A 102 -7.75 2.06 22.86
CA SER A 102 -8.19 2.94 21.77
C SER A 102 -7.03 3.78 21.22
N ASN A 103 -6.16 4.31 22.10
CA ASN A 103 -4.96 5.04 21.71
C ASN A 103 -3.97 4.15 20.92
N TYR A 104 -3.73 2.91 21.37
CA TYR A 104 -2.91 1.95 20.62
C TYR A 104 -3.52 1.57 19.27
N VAL A 105 -4.83 1.33 19.21
CA VAL A 105 -5.53 1.01 17.95
C VAL A 105 -5.43 2.17 16.97
N ARG A 106 -5.67 3.40 17.42
CA ARG A 106 -5.54 4.60 16.59
C ARG A 106 -4.10 4.80 16.11
N TYR A 107 -3.12 4.58 16.97
CA TYR A 107 -1.70 4.61 16.63
C TYR A 107 -1.34 3.57 15.55
N GLY A 108 -1.78 2.32 15.74
CA GLY A 108 -1.58 1.24 14.77
C GLY A 108 -2.22 1.55 13.42
N ILE A 109 -3.49 1.93 13.42
CA ILE A 109 -4.24 2.29 12.20
C ILE A 109 -3.55 3.44 11.47
N TRP A 110 -3.09 4.46 12.19
CA TRP A 110 -2.44 5.62 11.58
C TRP A 110 -1.18 5.23 10.80
N TRP A 111 -0.24 4.52 11.44
CA TRP A 111 1.02 4.14 10.80
C TRP A 111 0.83 3.10 9.69
N ILE A 112 -0.07 2.13 9.87
CA ILE A 112 -0.42 1.16 8.84
C ILE A 112 -1.08 1.86 7.64
N ALA A 113 -2.03 2.76 7.86
CA ALA A 113 -2.72 3.48 6.80
C ALA A 113 -1.77 4.37 5.98
N LEU A 114 -0.84 5.07 6.63
CA LEU A 114 0.19 5.83 5.93
C LEU A 114 1.13 4.93 5.12
N GLY A 115 1.48 3.75 5.65
CA GLY A 115 2.23 2.74 4.91
C GLY A 115 1.49 2.23 3.67
N VAL A 116 0.18 1.95 3.78
CA VAL A 116 -0.66 1.55 2.64
C VAL A 116 -0.72 2.67 1.60
N ALA A 117 -0.94 3.91 2.04
CA ALA A 117 -0.96 5.09 1.16
C ALA A 117 0.39 5.31 0.45
N SER A 118 1.49 4.93 1.09
CA SER A 118 2.83 4.95 0.48
C SER A 118 3.00 3.96 -0.67
N SER A 119 2.16 2.93 -0.78
CA SER A 119 2.29 1.89 -1.81
C SER A 119 1.30 2.08 -2.97
N ILE A 120 0.05 2.45 -2.69
CA ILE A 120 -1.04 2.46 -3.69
C ILE A 120 -0.79 3.45 -4.85
N GLY A 121 0.06 4.46 -4.67
CA GLY A 121 0.39 5.43 -5.72
C GLY A 121 1.64 5.06 -6.52
N LEU A 122 1.53 4.18 -7.52
CA LEU A 122 2.42 3.96 -8.70
C LEU A 122 3.81 4.66 -8.65
N GLY A 123 4.65 4.35 -7.66
CA GLY A 123 6.03 4.86 -7.56
C GLY A 123 6.29 6.13 -6.73
N SER A 124 5.29 6.72 -6.07
CA SER A 124 5.46 7.93 -5.23
C SER A 124 5.81 7.67 -3.76
N GLY A 125 5.99 6.41 -3.34
CA GLY A 125 6.16 6.01 -1.94
C GLY A 125 7.34 6.65 -1.19
N LEU A 126 8.32 7.19 -1.91
CA LEU A 126 9.39 8.01 -1.31
C LEU A 126 8.82 9.29 -0.67
N HIS A 127 7.78 9.90 -1.25
CA HIS A 127 7.22 11.15 -0.75
C HIS A 127 6.50 10.97 0.59
N THR A 128 5.64 9.95 0.73
CA THR A 128 4.94 9.70 2.00
C THR A 128 5.94 9.41 3.12
N PHE A 129 7.00 8.64 2.83
CA PHE A 129 8.09 8.42 3.77
C PHE A 129 8.78 9.73 4.20
N VAL A 130 9.17 10.57 3.23
CA VAL A 130 9.84 11.87 3.48
C VAL A 130 8.94 12.86 4.23
N LEU A 131 7.63 12.66 4.25
CA LEU A 131 6.69 13.61 4.85
C LEU A 131 6.21 13.24 6.25
N TYR A 132 6.16 11.95 6.59
CA TYR A 132 5.69 11.52 7.91
C TYR A 132 6.75 10.71 8.66
N LEU A 133 7.13 9.53 8.16
CA LEU A 133 8.01 8.63 8.90
C LEU A 133 9.43 9.21 9.04
N GLY A 134 10.00 9.73 7.96
CA GLY A 134 11.35 10.31 7.95
C GLY A 134 11.48 11.50 8.91
N PRO A 135 10.62 12.53 8.83
CA PRO A 135 10.62 13.64 9.78
C PRO A 135 10.38 13.21 11.22
N HIS A 136 9.53 12.21 11.47
CA HIS A 136 9.32 11.68 12.81
C HIS A 136 10.62 11.12 13.41
N ILE A 137 11.32 10.27 12.66
CA ILE A 137 12.61 9.68 13.08
C ILE A 137 13.66 10.78 13.27
N ALA A 138 13.73 11.74 12.35
CA ALA A 138 14.68 12.85 12.41
C ALA A 138 14.44 13.75 13.63
N PHE A 139 13.20 14.20 13.86
CA PHE A 139 12.87 15.04 15.01
C PHE A 139 13.13 14.35 16.33
N PHE A 140 12.79 13.06 16.44
CA PHE A 140 13.07 12.29 17.64
C PHE A 140 14.58 12.17 17.88
N THR A 141 15.36 11.85 16.84
CA THR A 141 16.81 11.72 16.92
C THR A 141 17.47 13.03 17.33
N ILE A 142 17.09 14.15 16.69
CA ILE A 142 17.65 15.47 16.99
C ILE A 142 17.33 15.86 18.44
N LYS A 143 16.08 15.67 18.90
CA LYS A 143 15.70 15.95 20.28
C LYS A 143 16.42 15.06 21.29
N ALA A 144 16.60 13.78 20.98
CA ALA A 144 17.34 12.85 21.83
C ALA A 144 18.81 13.27 21.99
N MET A 145 19.44 13.69 20.88
CA MET A 145 20.82 14.22 20.90
C MET A 145 20.92 15.55 21.64
N GLN A 146 19.95 16.45 21.47
CA GLN A 146 19.91 17.75 22.16
C GLN A 146 19.72 17.61 23.67
N CYS A 147 18.86 16.70 24.12
CA CYS A 147 18.59 16.51 25.54
C CYS A 147 19.50 15.45 26.18
N GLY A 148 20.26 14.69 25.39
CA GLY A 148 21.17 13.63 25.88
C GLY A 148 20.43 12.47 26.52
N ARG A 149 19.25 12.11 25.99
CA ARG A 149 18.35 11.11 26.56
C ARG A 149 17.33 10.61 25.55
N VAL A 150 16.73 9.45 25.82
CA VAL A 150 15.82 8.75 24.87
C VAL A 150 14.40 8.58 25.39
N ASP A 151 14.17 8.83 26.67
CA ASP A 151 12.89 8.78 27.38
C ASP A 151 12.07 10.06 27.16
N LEU A 152 11.87 10.43 25.89
CA LEU A 152 11.14 11.64 25.51
C LEU A 152 9.63 11.39 25.41
N LYS A 153 9.23 10.19 24.97
CA LYS A 153 7.83 9.81 24.76
C LYS A 153 7.18 9.46 26.09
N ASN A 154 6.02 10.07 26.40
CA ASN A 154 5.25 9.66 27.59
C ASN A 154 4.65 8.25 27.42
N ALA A 155 4.33 7.88 26.18
CA ALA A 155 3.80 6.56 25.80
C ALA A 155 4.22 6.24 24.36
N PRO A 156 4.24 4.95 23.94
CA PRO A 156 4.63 4.57 22.58
C PRO A 156 3.80 5.24 21.48
N TYR A 157 2.53 5.54 21.74
CA TYR A 157 1.62 6.20 20.80
C TYR A 157 1.74 7.73 20.73
N ASP A 158 2.64 8.35 21.51
CA ASP A 158 2.91 9.79 21.51
C ASP A 158 3.78 10.20 20.30
N THR A 159 3.16 10.11 19.13
CA THR A 159 3.80 10.34 17.83
C THR A 159 3.07 11.42 17.03
N ILE A 160 3.63 11.76 15.86
CA ILE A 160 2.97 12.65 14.90
C ILE A 160 1.70 11.94 14.38
N GLN A 161 0.55 12.56 14.58
CA GLN A 161 -0.75 12.11 14.09
C GLN A 161 -1.42 13.21 13.26
N LEU A 162 -2.42 12.85 12.43
CA LEU A 162 -3.08 13.77 11.49
C LEU A 162 -3.47 15.15 12.08
N LYS A 163 -3.98 15.18 13.31
CA LYS A 163 -4.47 16.39 13.99
C LYS A 163 -3.79 16.66 15.34
N ARG A 164 -2.79 15.88 15.71
CA ARG A 164 -2.12 15.97 17.02
C ARG A 164 -0.61 15.88 16.82
N GLY A 165 0.10 16.90 17.26
CA GLY A 165 1.56 16.85 17.35
C GLY A 165 2.00 16.01 18.55
N PRO A 166 3.21 15.42 18.51
CA PRO A 166 3.78 14.74 19.65
C PRO A 166 4.00 15.71 20.82
N SER A 167 3.75 15.24 22.05
CA SER A 167 3.85 16.09 23.24
C SER A 167 5.30 16.52 23.53
N TRP A 168 6.26 15.68 23.14
CA TRP A 168 7.69 15.87 23.42
C TRP A 168 8.39 16.90 22.52
N LEU A 169 7.83 17.20 21.34
CA LEU A 169 8.50 18.06 20.37
C LEU A 169 8.59 19.52 20.85
N GLY A 170 7.58 19.97 21.60
CA GLY A 170 7.46 21.34 22.12
C GLY A 170 8.05 21.57 23.51
N LYS A 171 8.38 20.51 24.26
CA LYS A 171 8.95 20.62 25.61
C LYS A 171 10.43 20.98 25.57
N GLU A 172 10.88 21.75 26.55
CA GLU A 172 12.30 22.05 26.73
C GLU A 172 13.05 20.87 27.37
N CYS A 173 14.36 20.75 27.10
CA CYS A 173 15.15 19.64 27.66
C CYS A 173 15.19 19.62 29.19
N SER A 174 15.02 20.80 29.83
CA SER A 174 14.94 20.96 31.29
C SER A 174 13.72 20.26 31.90
N GLU A 175 12.60 20.18 31.19
CA GLU A 175 11.36 19.57 31.68
C GLU A 175 11.44 18.04 31.78
N PHE A 176 12.31 17.41 30.99
CA PHE A 176 12.52 15.96 31.06
C PHE A 176 13.43 15.58 32.24
N GLY A 177 14.33 16.49 32.66
CA GLY A 177 15.35 16.27 33.70
C GLY A 177 16.80 16.15 33.15
N PRO A 178 17.75 15.67 33.96
CA PRO A 178 19.16 15.60 33.56
C PRO A 178 19.41 14.63 32.39
N PRO A 179 20.47 14.83 31.59
CA PRO A 179 20.83 13.89 30.53
C PRO A 179 21.16 12.52 31.12
N LEU A 180 20.68 11.46 30.48
CA LEU A 180 20.96 10.07 30.86
C LEU A 180 22.31 9.59 30.31
N PHE A 181 22.78 10.24 29.25
CA PHE A 181 24.02 9.90 28.58
C PHE A 181 25.00 11.08 28.65
N GLU A 182 26.22 10.80 29.08
CA GLU A 182 27.31 11.76 29.11
C GLU A 182 27.85 12.00 27.69
N LEU A 183 28.38 13.20 27.46
CA LEU A 183 28.97 13.56 26.18
C LEU A 183 30.38 12.95 26.10
N VAL A 184 30.53 11.87 25.34
CA VAL A 184 31.83 11.22 25.07
C VAL A 184 32.14 11.38 23.58
N ASP A 185 33.27 11.98 23.24
CA ASP A 185 33.74 12.16 21.84
C ASP A 185 32.73 12.83 20.89
N GLY A 186 31.98 13.83 21.39
CA GLY A 186 30.96 14.54 20.58
C GLY A 186 29.71 13.70 20.26
N LEU A 187 29.64 12.45 20.73
CA LEU A 187 28.47 11.59 20.68
C LEU A 187 27.78 11.60 22.04
N ARG A 188 26.53 12.07 22.05
CA ARG A 188 25.73 12.13 23.27
C ARG A 188 24.84 10.90 23.46
N VAL A 189 24.30 10.32 22.38
CA VAL A 189 23.38 9.17 22.47
C VAL A 189 23.73 8.15 21.39
N PRO A 190 23.95 6.87 21.74
CA PRO A 190 24.26 5.83 20.76
C PRO A 190 23.03 5.45 19.93
N LEU A 191 23.25 5.11 18.65
CA LEU A 191 22.23 4.60 17.73
C LEU A 191 21.38 3.45 18.33
N SER A 192 22.01 2.53 19.05
CA SER A 192 21.34 1.37 19.67
C SER A 192 20.27 1.76 20.70
N SER A 193 20.38 2.93 21.32
CA SER A 193 19.38 3.44 22.27
C SER A 193 18.26 4.23 21.59
N ILE A 194 18.53 4.84 20.43
CA ILE A 194 17.54 5.62 19.67
C ILE A 194 16.64 4.68 18.84
N LEU A 195 17.24 3.65 18.23
CA LEU A 195 16.54 2.77 17.28
C LEU A 195 15.27 2.12 17.87
N PRO A 196 15.28 1.51 19.08
CA PRO A 196 14.09 0.85 19.64
C PRO A 196 12.92 1.82 19.85
N GLN A 197 13.20 3.11 20.05
CA GLN A 197 12.19 4.12 20.34
C GLN A 197 11.35 4.48 19.11
N VAL A 198 11.86 4.30 17.89
CA VAL A 198 11.18 4.64 16.64
C VAL A 198 10.86 3.42 15.76
N GLN A 199 11.24 2.22 16.23
CA GLN A 199 11.17 0.99 15.46
C GLN A 199 9.73 0.52 15.25
N ILE A 200 8.85 0.70 16.24
CA ILE A 200 7.46 0.24 16.15
C ILE A 200 6.73 1.01 15.06
N GLU A 201 6.92 2.34 15.00
CA GLU A 201 6.37 3.20 13.96
C GLU A 201 6.84 2.77 12.57
N ALA A 202 8.14 2.49 12.44
CA ALA A 202 8.74 2.04 11.18
C ALA A 202 8.22 0.66 10.75
N VAL A 203 8.06 -0.27 11.69
CA VAL A 203 7.52 -1.62 11.41
C VAL A 203 6.04 -1.54 11.02
N LEU A 204 5.23 -0.77 11.74
CA LEU A 204 3.81 -0.56 11.40
C LEU A 204 3.64 0.08 10.02
N TRP A 205 4.48 1.06 9.69
CA TRP A 205 4.55 1.63 8.35
C TRP A 205 4.90 0.59 7.29
N GLY A 206 5.94 -0.22 7.53
CA GLY A 206 6.36 -1.24 6.57
C GLY A 206 5.35 -2.37 6.42
N LEU A 207 4.62 -2.72 7.48
CA LEU A 207 3.45 -3.61 7.42
C LEU A 207 2.37 -3.01 6.52
N GLY A 208 2.06 -1.73 6.70
CA GLY A 208 1.14 -1.01 5.82
C GLY A 208 1.61 -1.03 4.36
N THR A 209 2.90 -0.83 4.13
CA THR A 209 3.48 -0.89 2.78
C THR A 209 3.28 -2.28 2.17
N ALA A 210 3.58 -3.35 2.92
CA ALA A 210 3.36 -4.74 2.45
C ALA A 210 1.88 -5.04 2.15
N LEU A 211 0.94 -4.44 2.90
CA LEU A 211 -0.50 -4.57 2.64
C LEU A 211 -0.95 -3.80 1.39
N GLY A 212 -0.44 -2.59 1.18
CA GLY A 212 -0.75 -1.77 -0.01
C GLY A 212 -0.27 -2.42 -1.31
N GLU A 213 0.63 -3.40 -1.20
CA GLU A 213 1.30 -4.12 -2.27
C GLU A 213 0.66 -5.46 -2.65
N LEU A 214 -0.39 -5.85 -1.94
CA LEU A 214 -1.20 -7.02 -2.28
C LEU A 214 -2.02 -6.90 -3.58
N PRO A 215 -2.53 -5.72 -4.00
CA PRO A 215 -3.37 -5.62 -5.20
C PRO A 215 -2.70 -6.15 -6.48
N PRO A 216 -1.44 -5.79 -6.84
CA PRO A 216 -0.78 -6.35 -8.03
C PRO A 216 -0.73 -7.88 -8.03
N TYR A 217 -0.46 -8.50 -6.88
CA TYR A 217 -0.43 -9.96 -6.73
C TYR A 217 -1.81 -10.59 -6.98
N PHE A 218 -2.88 -10.02 -6.42
CA PHE A 218 -4.23 -10.55 -6.60
C PHE A 218 -4.76 -10.33 -8.02
N ILE A 219 -4.50 -9.16 -8.61
CA ILE A 219 -4.89 -8.84 -9.99
C ILE A 219 -4.23 -9.83 -10.95
N SER A 220 -2.92 -10.03 -10.83
CA SER A 220 -2.20 -10.92 -11.74
C SER A 220 -2.57 -12.39 -11.53
N ARG A 221 -2.82 -12.81 -10.28
CA ARG A 221 -3.32 -14.15 -9.98
C ARG A 221 -4.72 -14.39 -10.55
N ALA A 222 -5.60 -13.40 -10.51
CA ALA A 222 -6.94 -13.48 -11.08
C ALA A 222 -6.90 -13.53 -12.62
N ALA A 223 -6.02 -12.75 -13.25
CA ALA A 223 -5.80 -12.78 -14.70
C ALA A 223 -5.38 -14.18 -15.17
N ARG A 224 -4.42 -14.79 -14.48
CA ARG A 224 -3.96 -16.16 -14.75
C ARG A 224 -5.08 -17.20 -14.63
N LEU A 225 -5.87 -17.13 -13.56
CA LEU A 225 -6.99 -18.06 -13.34
C LEU A 225 -8.09 -17.90 -14.41
N SER A 226 -8.18 -16.72 -15.04
CA SER A 226 -9.13 -16.44 -16.12
C SER A 226 -8.61 -16.85 -17.51
N GLY A 227 -7.45 -17.53 -17.58
CA GLY A 227 -6.83 -17.93 -18.85
C GLY A 227 -6.09 -16.78 -19.56
N GLY A 228 -6.12 -15.57 -19.02
CA GLY A 228 -5.34 -14.43 -19.49
C GLY A 228 -3.90 -14.58 -19.02
N ARG A 229 -3.06 -15.25 -19.81
CA ARG A 229 -1.61 -15.12 -19.69
C ARG A 229 -1.32 -13.67 -20.09
N LEU A 230 -0.79 -12.85 -19.18
CA LEU A 230 -0.30 -11.52 -19.56
C LEU A 230 0.77 -11.74 -20.62
N ASP A 231 0.45 -11.43 -21.88
CA ASP A 231 1.43 -11.50 -22.95
C ASP A 231 2.54 -10.51 -22.64
N MET A 232 3.77 -11.00 -22.83
CA MET A 232 5.03 -10.37 -22.41
C MET A 232 5.16 -8.90 -22.91
N GLU A 233 4.47 -8.58 -24.01
CA GLU A 233 4.46 -7.28 -24.70
C GLU A 233 3.71 -6.15 -23.96
N GLU A 234 2.62 -6.43 -23.22
CA GLU A 234 1.91 -5.35 -22.48
C GLU A 234 2.73 -4.81 -21.30
N LEU A 235 3.59 -5.65 -20.72
CA LEU A 235 4.54 -5.24 -19.67
C LEU A 235 5.77 -4.51 -20.23
N ASP A 236 6.09 -4.70 -21.53
CA ASP A 236 7.18 -4.00 -22.22
C ASP A 236 6.75 -2.60 -22.71
N GLY A 237 5.46 -2.37 -22.96
CA GLY A 237 4.92 -1.09 -23.44
C GLY A 237 4.63 -0.01 -22.37
N SER A 238 4.63 -0.34 -21.07
CA SER A 238 4.31 0.63 -19.99
C SER A 238 5.49 1.49 -19.51
N SER A 239 6.71 1.14 -19.90
CA SER A 239 7.90 1.96 -19.69
C SER A 239 8.17 2.75 -20.97
N GLY A 240 7.58 3.95 -21.03
CA GLY A 240 7.81 4.91 -22.10
C GLY A 240 9.29 5.12 -22.41
N GLU A 241 9.55 5.41 -23.67
CA GLU A 241 10.85 5.74 -24.26
C GLU A 241 11.61 6.77 -23.42
N ASP A 242 12.55 6.32 -22.59
CA ASP A 242 13.65 7.18 -22.15
C ASP A 242 14.92 6.35 -21.87
N GLY A 243 15.95 6.60 -22.69
CA GLY A 243 17.17 5.81 -22.79
C GLY A 243 18.20 6.10 -21.69
N GLY A 244 17.91 5.72 -20.44
CA GLY A 244 18.86 5.78 -19.33
C GLY A 244 19.52 4.43 -19.00
N ALA A 245 20.75 4.45 -18.46
CA ALA A 245 21.44 3.25 -17.97
C ALA A 245 20.59 2.43 -16.99
N VAL A 246 19.81 3.10 -16.12
CA VAL A 246 18.88 2.49 -15.17
C VAL A 246 17.78 1.68 -15.88
N ALA A 247 17.24 2.18 -17.00
CA ALA A 247 16.22 1.47 -17.77
C ALA A 247 16.78 0.22 -18.46
N HIS A 248 18.06 0.24 -18.86
CA HIS A 248 18.74 -0.95 -19.38
C HIS A 248 18.94 -2.01 -18.27
N TYR A 249 19.43 -1.61 -17.10
CA TYR A 249 19.57 -2.52 -15.95
C TYR A 249 18.23 -3.10 -15.49
N LEU A 250 17.17 -2.28 -15.44
CA LEU A 250 15.83 -2.75 -15.10
C LEU A 250 15.30 -3.78 -16.10
N ARG A 251 15.55 -3.59 -17.40
CA ARG A 251 15.22 -4.58 -18.45
C ARG A 251 16.01 -5.88 -18.28
N GLU A 252 17.30 -5.80 -17.96
CA GLU A 252 18.13 -6.98 -17.75
C GLU A 252 17.70 -7.77 -16.50
N ILE A 253 17.40 -7.07 -15.40
CA ILE A 253 16.85 -7.68 -14.18
C ILE A 253 15.47 -8.28 -14.46
N LYS A 254 14.60 -7.60 -15.22
CA LYS A 254 13.28 -8.12 -15.62
C LYS A 254 13.42 -9.40 -16.44
N ARG A 255 14.32 -9.41 -17.42
CA ARG A 255 14.59 -10.59 -18.28
C ARG A 255 15.20 -11.75 -17.50
N TRP A 256 16.15 -11.46 -16.61
CA TRP A 256 16.71 -12.45 -15.69
C TRP A 256 15.63 -13.04 -14.78
N LEU A 257 14.80 -12.18 -14.18
CA LEU A 257 13.73 -12.59 -13.27
C LEU A 257 12.68 -13.47 -13.98
N LEU A 258 12.33 -13.14 -15.23
CA LEU A 258 11.43 -13.95 -16.06
C LEU A 258 12.03 -15.30 -16.43
N THR A 259 13.31 -15.34 -16.78
CA THR A 259 14.03 -16.58 -17.11
C THR A 259 14.21 -17.47 -15.88
N HIS A 260 14.42 -16.86 -14.71
CA HIS A 260 14.63 -17.54 -13.44
C HIS A 260 13.34 -17.78 -12.64
N SER A 261 12.18 -17.44 -13.23
CA SER A 261 10.86 -17.48 -12.59
C SER A 261 10.48 -18.85 -12.03
N GLN A 262 10.86 -19.93 -12.72
CA GLN A 262 10.55 -21.29 -12.29
C GLN A 262 11.18 -21.65 -10.92
N HIS A 263 12.16 -20.87 -10.46
CA HIS A 263 12.86 -21.03 -9.18
C HIS A 263 12.56 -19.90 -8.17
N MET A 264 11.40 -19.25 -8.27
CA MET A 264 10.96 -18.21 -7.32
C MET A 264 10.74 -18.79 -5.91
N ASN A 265 11.83 -18.82 -5.16
CA ASN A 265 11.90 -19.27 -3.78
C ASN A 265 11.59 -18.12 -2.82
N PHE A 266 11.34 -18.48 -1.56
CA PHE A 266 11.03 -17.51 -0.51
C PHE A 266 12.10 -16.42 -0.43
N PHE A 267 13.37 -16.81 -0.49
CA PHE A 267 14.51 -15.91 -0.48
C PHE A 267 14.56 -14.97 -1.68
N THR A 268 14.24 -15.46 -2.89
CA THR A 268 14.20 -14.62 -4.09
C THR A 268 13.14 -13.52 -3.95
N ILE A 269 11.95 -13.90 -3.45
CA ILE A 269 10.85 -12.95 -3.19
C ILE A 269 11.25 -11.95 -2.10
N LEU A 270 11.92 -12.42 -1.05
CA LEU A 270 12.39 -11.58 0.06
C LEU A 270 13.39 -10.53 -0.42
N VAL A 271 14.37 -10.92 -1.24
CA VAL A 271 15.35 -10.00 -1.82
C VAL A 271 14.66 -8.97 -2.69
N LEU A 272 13.77 -9.39 -3.59
CA LEU A 272 13.00 -8.47 -4.45
C LEU A 272 12.10 -7.52 -3.65
N ALA A 273 11.54 -7.98 -2.53
CA ALA A 273 10.75 -7.16 -1.62
C ALA A 273 11.57 -6.19 -0.78
N SER A 274 12.86 -6.45 -0.59
CA SER A 274 13.75 -5.58 0.18
C SER A 274 14.26 -4.38 -0.64
N VAL A 275 14.13 -4.42 -1.98
CA VAL A 275 14.64 -3.40 -2.91
C VAL A 275 13.59 -2.29 -3.16
N PRO A 276 14.00 -1.01 -3.41
CA PRO A 276 13.09 0.09 -3.70
C PRO A 276 12.18 -0.13 -4.93
N ASN A 277 11.01 0.51 -4.94
CA ASN A 277 10.01 0.43 -6.03
C ASN A 277 10.62 1.03 -7.31
N PRO A 278 10.81 0.25 -8.40
CA PRO A 278 9.77 -0.50 -9.11
C PRO A 278 9.94 -2.04 -9.17
N LEU A 279 11.07 -2.57 -8.70
CA LEU A 279 11.41 -4.00 -8.79
C LEU A 279 10.44 -4.90 -8.02
N PHE A 280 9.83 -4.35 -6.98
CA PHE A 280 8.87 -5.04 -6.15
C PHE A 280 7.48 -5.21 -6.81
N ASP A 281 6.96 -4.17 -7.46
CA ASP A 281 5.63 -4.23 -8.10
C ASP A 281 5.64 -5.32 -9.19
N LEU A 282 6.77 -5.44 -9.89
CA LEU A 282 7.08 -6.54 -10.79
C LEU A 282 7.07 -7.91 -10.08
N ALA A 283 7.71 -8.02 -8.91
CA ALA A 283 7.70 -9.26 -8.13
C ALA A 283 6.28 -9.67 -7.71
N GLY A 284 5.41 -8.72 -7.33
CA GLY A 284 4.00 -8.97 -7.03
C GLY A 284 3.23 -9.52 -8.24
N ILE A 285 3.35 -8.86 -9.39
CA ILE A 285 2.73 -9.29 -10.64
C ILE A 285 3.21 -10.71 -11.01
N MET A 286 4.51 -10.94 -10.97
CA MET A 286 5.11 -12.24 -11.29
C MET A 286 4.65 -13.33 -10.32
N CYS A 287 4.69 -13.08 -9.01
CA CYS A 287 4.25 -14.07 -8.02
C CYS A 287 2.79 -14.50 -8.23
N GLY A 288 1.90 -13.59 -8.62
CA GLY A 288 0.53 -13.94 -8.96
C GLY A 288 0.40 -14.70 -10.30
N GLN A 289 1.16 -14.31 -11.34
CA GLN A 289 1.21 -15.01 -12.64
C GLN A 289 1.82 -16.42 -12.56
N PHE A 290 2.77 -16.65 -11.66
CA PHE A 290 3.33 -17.99 -11.43
C PHE A 290 2.54 -18.78 -10.38
N GLY A 291 1.60 -18.12 -9.68
CA GLY A 291 0.74 -18.76 -8.69
C GLY A 291 1.43 -19.20 -7.43
N ILE A 292 2.45 -18.45 -7.01
CA ILE A 292 3.11 -18.67 -5.74
C ILE A 292 2.05 -18.59 -4.62
N PRO A 293 2.06 -19.50 -3.61
CA PRO A 293 1.14 -19.45 -2.50
C PRO A 293 1.15 -18.09 -1.79
N PHE A 294 -0.03 -17.62 -1.38
CA PHE A 294 -0.19 -16.30 -0.77
C PHE A 294 0.72 -16.11 0.45
N TRP A 295 0.78 -17.09 1.35
CA TRP A 295 1.59 -16.99 2.57
C TRP A 295 3.09 -16.92 2.29
N LYS A 296 3.58 -17.63 1.26
CA LYS A 296 5.00 -17.57 0.85
C LYS A 296 5.36 -16.18 0.33
N PHE A 297 4.48 -15.60 -0.48
CA PHE A 297 4.62 -14.22 -0.97
C PHE A 297 4.51 -13.23 0.19
N PHE A 298 3.39 -13.23 0.91
CA PHE A 298 3.07 -12.25 1.95
C PHE A 298 4.12 -12.22 3.06
N LEU A 299 4.57 -13.37 3.57
CA LEU A 299 5.58 -13.41 4.63
C LEU A 299 6.94 -12.89 4.13
N ALA A 300 7.34 -13.24 2.90
CA ALA A 300 8.56 -12.71 2.30
C ALA A 300 8.47 -11.19 2.10
N THR A 301 7.31 -10.68 1.65
CA THR A 301 7.09 -9.23 1.51
C THR A 301 7.06 -8.52 2.85
N LEU A 302 6.45 -9.13 3.87
CA LEU A 302 6.36 -8.56 5.20
C LEU A 302 7.75 -8.43 5.84
N ILE A 303 8.57 -9.47 5.78
CA ILE A 303 9.93 -9.41 6.31
C ILE A 303 10.79 -8.43 5.51
N GLY A 304 10.71 -8.46 4.17
CA GLY A 304 11.46 -7.55 3.32
C GLY A 304 11.12 -6.08 3.58
N LYS A 305 9.84 -5.75 3.79
CA LYS A 305 9.37 -4.37 3.90
C LYS A 305 9.27 -3.86 5.34
N ALA A 306 8.67 -4.64 6.23
CA ALA A 306 8.44 -4.24 7.61
C ALA A 306 9.67 -4.39 8.50
N ILE A 307 10.62 -5.24 8.12
CA ILE A 307 11.84 -5.48 8.89
C ILE A 307 13.06 -4.95 8.13
N ILE A 308 13.42 -5.54 6.99
CA ILE A 308 14.70 -5.23 6.32
C ILE A 308 14.73 -3.78 5.81
N LYS A 309 13.82 -3.43 4.89
CA LYS A 309 13.79 -2.12 4.24
C LYS A 309 13.63 -0.98 5.25
N THR A 310 12.65 -1.09 6.15
CA THR A 310 12.38 -0.05 7.16
C THR A 310 13.52 0.11 8.15
N HIS A 311 14.18 -0.97 8.57
CA HIS A 311 15.35 -0.85 9.46
C HIS A 311 16.51 -0.17 8.75
N ILE A 312 16.80 -0.53 7.50
CA ILE A 312 17.83 0.17 6.70
C ILE A 312 17.50 1.66 6.59
N GLN A 313 16.26 2.02 6.24
CA GLN A 313 15.81 3.41 6.14
C GLN A 313 15.89 4.17 7.48
N THR A 314 15.50 3.51 8.58
CA THR A 314 15.51 4.12 9.92
C THR A 314 16.93 4.34 10.41
N VAL A 315 17.79 3.32 10.28
CA VAL A 315 19.22 3.44 10.61
C VAL A 315 19.86 4.55 9.80
N PHE A 316 19.58 4.64 8.50
CA PHE A 316 20.09 5.71 7.65
C PHE A 316 19.68 7.10 8.14
N ILE A 317 18.42 7.33 8.50
CA ILE A 317 17.99 8.64 9.00
C ILE A 317 18.60 8.98 10.35
N ILE A 318 18.59 8.04 11.32
CA ILE A 318 19.20 8.29 12.63
C ILE A 318 20.69 8.60 12.45
N SER A 319 21.35 7.85 11.57
CA SER A 319 22.74 8.00 11.18
C SER A 319 23.05 9.35 10.54
N VAL A 320 22.17 9.92 9.72
CA VAL A 320 22.35 11.26 9.13
C VAL A 320 22.11 12.36 10.16
N CYS A 321 21.16 12.14 11.08
CA CYS A 321 20.81 13.12 12.12
C CYS A 321 21.77 13.09 13.32
N ASN A 322 22.49 11.98 13.52
CA ASN A 322 23.51 11.81 14.53
C ASN A 322 24.89 11.96 13.86
N ASN A 323 25.86 12.64 14.49
CA ASN A 323 27.23 12.70 13.95
C ASN A 323 27.90 11.31 13.84
N GLN A 324 27.29 10.27 14.41
CA GLN A 324 27.79 8.91 14.48
C GLN A 324 28.09 8.26 13.12
N LEU A 325 27.32 8.52 12.06
CA LEU A 325 27.65 7.97 10.72
C LEU A 325 28.80 8.72 10.06
N LEU A 326 28.94 10.03 10.26
CA LEU A 326 30.07 10.76 9.71
C LEU A 326 31.38 10.26 10.32
N ASN A 327 31.42 10.09 11.64
CA ASN A 327 32.57 9.53 12.33
C ASN A 327 32.81 8.05 11.98
N TRP A 328 31.76 7.23 11.84
CA TRP A 328 31.90 5.83 11.41
C TRP A 328 32.31 5.70 9.94
N MET A 329 31.83 6.59 9.07
CA MET A 329 32.22 6.64 7.66
C MET A 329 33.66 7.12 7.49
N GLU A 330 34.07 8.15 8.22
CA GLU A 330 35.43 8.71 8.19
C GLU A 330 36.48 7.74 8.76
N ASN A 331 36.13 6.94 9.78
CA ASN A 331 37.13 6.11 10.48
C ASN A 331 37.05 4.61 10.15
N GLU A 332 35.86 4.02 10.03
CA GLU A 332 35.66 2.56 9.89
C GLU A 332 35.30 2.15 8.46
N LEU A 333 34.39 2.90 7.79
CA LEU A 333 33.96 2.56 6.44
C LEU A 333 35.05 2.81 5.39
N ILE A 334 35.85 3.87 5.52
CA ILE A 334 37.03 4.11 4.67
C ILE A 334 38.03 2.95 4.78
N TRP A 335 38.25 2.43 5.99
CA TRP A 335 39.16 1.30 6.22
C TRP A 335 38.63 0.00 5.60
N MET A 336 37.35 -0.34 5.82
CA MET A 336 36.69 -1.52 5.23
C MET A 336 36.58 -1.44 3.70
N LEU A 337 36.25 -0.27 3.14
CA LEU A 337 36.08 -0.10 1.68
C LEU A 337 37.39 0.17 0.93
N SER A 338 38.46 0.58 1.61
CA SER A 338 39.81 0.63 1.01
C SER A 338 40.28 -0.75 0.54
N SER A 339 39.66 -1.82 1.02
CA SER A 339 39.93 -3.20 0.57
C SER A 339 39.22 -3.57 -0.74
N ILE A 340 38.34 -2.72 -1.28
CA ILE A 340 37.59 -2.98 -2.52
C ILE A 340 37.89 -1.87 -3.56
N PRO A 341 38.72 -2.13 -4.58
CA PRO A 341 39.03 -1.14 -5.61
C PRO A 341 37.76 -0.73 -6.37
N GLY A 342 37.41 0.56 -6.34
CA GLY A 342 36.27 1.14 -7.07
C GLY A 342 35.17 1.75 -6.19
N LEU A 343 34.97 1.28 -4.96
CA LEU A 343 34.00 1.88 -4.02
C LEU A 343 34.60 3.08 -3.26
N ALA A 344 35.93 3.09 -3.10
CA ALA A 344 36.69 4.17 -2.47
C ALA A 344 36.62 5.52 -3.21
N SER A 345 36.41 5.53 -4.53
CA SER A 345 36.28 6.78 -5.31
C SER A 345 34.86 7.38 -5.27
N VAL A 346 33.85 6.58 -4.89
CA VAL A 346 32.45 7.00 -4.79
C VAL A 346 32.12 7.56 -3.40
N LEU A 347 32.90 7.19 -2.39
CA LEU A 347 32.66 7.56 -1.00
C LEU A 347 32.81 9.06 -0.70
N PRO A 348 33.89 9.77 -1.15
CA PRO A 348 34.04 11.20 -0.91
C PRO A 348 32.93 12.09 -1.51
N PRO A 349 32.48 11.90 -2.78
CA PRO A 349 31.36 12.68 -3.33
C PRO A 349 30.02 12.33 -2.67
N LEU A 350 29.82 11.09 -2.21
CA LEU A 350 28.64 10.73 -1.42
C LEU A 350 28.64 11.47 -0.07
N MET A 351 29.80 11.56 0.57
CA MET A 351 29.99 12.23 1.86
C MET A 351 29.64 13.72 1.79
N THR A 352 30.15 14.42 0.78
CA THR A 352 29.83 15.85 0.57
C THR A 352 28.33 16.08 0.26
N LYS A 353 27.69 15.17 -0.47
CA LYS A 353 26.22 15.20 -0.71
C LYS A 353 25.45 14.95 0.58
N LEU A 354 25.90 14.03 1.43
CA LEU A 354 25.34 13.74 2.75
C LEU A 354 25.44 14.96 3.68
N HIS A 355 26.61 15.61 3.74
CA HIS A 355 26.77 16.88 4.45
C HIS A 355 25.83 17.97 3.91
N ALA A 356 25.72 18.13 2.60
CA ALA A 356 24.81 19.12 2.01
C ALA A 356 23.33 18.81 2.28
N VAL A 357 22.92 17.54 2.29
CA VAL A 357 21.56 17.12 2.64
C VAL A 357 21.29 17.33 4.13
N ARG A 358 22.25 16.98 4.99
CA ARG A 358 22.22 17.24 6.43
C ARG A 358 22.07 18.74 6.67
N ASP A 359 22.94 19.56 6.11
CA ASP A 359 22.93 21.00 6.29
C ASP A 359 21.62 21.59 5.78
N LYS A 360 21.08 21.14 4.63
CA LYS A 360 19.75 21.52 4.16
C LYS A 360 18.63 21.10 5.10
N TYR A 361 18.69 19.93 5.70
CA TYR A 361 17.72 19.49 6.72
C TYR A 361 17.84 20.29 8.03
N LEU A 362 19.07 20.66 8.41
CA LEU A 362 19.38 21.42 9.62
C LEU A 362 19.19 22.93 9.47
N THR A 363 19.30 23.50 8.27
CA THR A 363 19.03 24.92 7.95
C THR A 363 17.61 25.17 7.46
N ALA A 364 16.92 24.16 6.92
CA ALA A 364 15.46 24.18 6.75
C ALA A 364 14.72 23.97 8.09
N SER A 365 15.40 23.46 9.12
CA SER A 365 15.04 23.71 10.51
C SER A 365 15.71 25.01 10.95
N PRO A 366 15.06 25.86 11.76
CA PRO A 366 15.68 27.12 12.14
C PRO A 366 16.90 26.84 13.03
N THR A 367 18.07 27.24 12.54
CA THR A 367 19.29 27.43 13.34
C THR A 367 18.92 28.18 14.61
N VAL A 368 19.30 27.64 15.76
CA VAL A 368 18.90 28.09 17.10
C VAL A 368 19.80 29.25 17.55
N PRO A 369 19.26 30.46 17.78
CA PRO A 369 19.56 31.23 18.98
C PRO A 369 18.56 30.87 20.07
N SER A 370 19.04 30.91 21.30
CA SER A 370 18.50 30.37 22.57
C SER A 370 17.17 30.95 23.08
N ASN A 371 16.31 31.47 22.22
CA ASN A 371 14.99 31.94 22.65
C ASN A 371 14.10 32.14 21.43
N ILE A 372 13.27 31.15 21.05
CA ILE A 372 12.07 31.34 20.21
C ILE A 372 11.31 29.99 20.15
N LYS A 373 9.99 30.08 20.39
CA LYS A 373 8.97 29.06 20.08
C LYS A 373 9.35 28.31 18.80
N VAL A 374 9.63 27.02 18.92
CA VAL A 374 9.76 26.09 17.79
C VAL A 374 8.53 26.29 16.90
N LYS A 375 8.70 27.04 15.80
CA LYS A 375 7.63 27.23 14.83
C LYS A 375 7.25 25.85 14.35
N LYS A 376 6.01 25.45 14.67
CA LYS A 376 5.31 24.31 14.10
C LYS A 376 5.77 24.15 12.66
N TRP A 377 6.40 23.01 12.36
CA TRP A 377 6.70 22.58 10.99
C TRP A 377 5.55 23.04 10.09
N ASP A 378 5.84 23.94 9.13
CA ASP A 378 4.81 24.78 8.52
C ASP A 378 3.64 23.92 8.08
N PHE A 379 2.55 24.01 8.85
CA PHE A 379 1.32 23.27 8.60
C PHE A 379 0.86 23.49 7.16
N SER A 380 1.29 24.57 6.49
CA SER A 380 1.09 24.81 5.06
C SER A 380 1.52 23.65 4.17
N PHE A 381 2.78 23.19 4.19
CA PHE A 381 3.25 22.15 3.26
C PHE A 381 2.68 20.76 3.61
N ALA A 382 2.66 20.42 4.90
CA ALA A 382 2.03 19.20 5.38
C ALA A 382 0.51 19.19 5.12
N SER A 383 -0.18 20.33 5.22
CA SER A 383 -1.61 20.46 4.94
C SER A 383 -1.91 20.41 3.44
N ILE A 384 -1.08 21.05 2.61
CA ILE A 384 -1.18 20.93 1.15
C ILE A 384 -1.01 19.46 0.76
N TRP A 385 0.00 18.77 1.30
CA TRP A 385 0.21 17.37 1.01
C TRP A 385 -0.88 16.47 1.58
N ASN A 386 -1.33 16.70 2.81
CA ASN A 386 -2.50 16.02 3.39
C ASN A 386 -3.73 16.19 2.49
N SER A 387 -3.92 17.37 1.89
CA SER A 387 -5.02 17.63 0.96
C SER A 387 -4.86 16.87 -0.35
N ILE A 388 -3.63 16.78 -0.88
CA ILE A 388 -3.32 15.96 -2.06
C ILE A 388 -3.57 14.47 -1.77
N VAL A 389 -3.06 13.96 -0.64
CA VAL A 389 -3.29 12.58 -0.19
C VAL A 389 -4.79 12.32 -0.01
N TRP A 390 -5.51 13.24 0.61
CA TRP A 390 -6.96 13.15 0.76
C TRP A 390 -7.67 13.08 -0.60
N LEU A 391 -7.28 13.92 -1.56
CA LEU A 391 -7.83 13.90 -2.92
C LEU A 391 -7.54 12.57 -3.62
N VAL A 392 -6.32 12.04 -3.50
CA VAL A 392 -5.95 10.71 -4.03
C VAL A 392 -6.79 9.61 -3.38
N LEU A 393 -6.98 9.65 -2.05
CA LEU A 393 -7.81 8.67 -1.33
C LEU A 393 -9.28 8.75 -1.74
N VAL A 394 -9.83 9.95 -1.92
CA VAL A 394 -11.20 10.16 -2.41
C VAL A 394 -11.33 9.65 -3.84
N ASN A 395 -10.37 9.94 -4.73
CA ASN A 395 -10.37 9.44 -6.10
C ASN A 395 -10.29 7.90 -6.13
N PHE A 396 -9.44 7.32 -5.28
CA PHE A 396 -9.34 5.87 -5.12
C PHE A 396 -10.65 5.26 -4.62
N PHE A 397 -11.30 5.89 -3.64
CA PHE A 397 -12.61 5.47 -3.14
C PHE A 397 -13.68 5.53 -4.23
N ILE A 398 -13.72 6.60 -5.04
CA ILE A 398 -14.63 6.73 -6.20
C ILE A 398 -14.40 5.59 -7.18
N LYS A 399 -13.14 5.23 -7.45
CA LYS A 399 -12.79 4.10 -8.32
C LYS A 399 -13.24 2.76 -7.74
N ILE A 400 -13.10 2.53 -6.43
CA ILE A 400 -13.59 1.30 -5.77
C ILE A 400 -15.11 1.17 -5.94
N VAL A 401 -15.85 2.23 -5.64
CA VAL A 401 -17.32 2.23 -5.74
C VAL A 401 -17.75 1.96 -7.18
N THR A 402 -17.12 2.66 -8.14
CA THR A 402 -17.40 2.51 -9.58
C THR A 402 -17.07 1.10 -10.07
N SER A 403 -15.88 0.59 -9.78
CA SER A 403 -15.43 -0.75 -10.20
C SER A 403 -16.30 -1.86 -9.61
N THR A 404 -16.71 -1.72 -8.35
CA THR A 404 -17.59 -2.68 -7.68
C THR A 404 -18.99 -2.69 -8.30
N ALA A 405 -19.54 -1.51 -8.59
CA ALA A 405 -20.83 -1.37 -9.28
C ALA A 405 -20.80 -1.96 -10.70
N GLN A 406 -19.74 -1.67 -11.47
CA GLN A 406 -19.52 -2.24 -12.80
C GLN A 406 -19.39 -3.77 -12.75
N THR A 407 -18.67 -4.31 -11.78
CA THR A 407 -18.51 -5.76 -11.61
C THR A 407 -19.84 -6.45 -11.32
N TYR A 408 -20.71 -5.82 -10.52
CA TYR A 408 -22.05 -6.34 -10.25
C TYR A 408 -22.92 -6.33 -11.51
N LEU A 409 -22.94 -5.20 -12.25
CA LEU A 409 -23.70 -5.09 -13.49
C LEU A 409 -23.22 -6.10 -14.53
N LYS A 410 -21.89 -6.28 -14.68
CA LYS A 410 -21.30 -7.26 -15.59
C LYS A 410 -21.78 -8.68 -15.28
N LYS A 411 -21.81 -9.08 -14.01
CA LYS A 411 -22.33 -10.40 -13.61
C LYS A 411 -23.82 -10.57 -13.91
N GLN A 412 -24.60 -9.50 -13.82
CA GLN A 412 -26.03 -9.55 -14.17
C GLN A 412 -26.21 -9.72 -15.68
N GLN A 413 -25.43 -8.98 -16.47
CA GLN A 413 -25.40 -9.07 -17.93
C GLN A 413 -24.93 -10.44 -18.44
N GLU A 414 -23.94 -11.06 -17.77
CA GLU A 414 -23.50 -12.43 -18.08
C GLU A 414 -24.63 -13.45 -17.85
N LYS A 415 -25.36 -13.34 -16.73
CA LYS A 415 -26.53 -14.21 -16.47
C LYS A 415 -27.66 -14.05 -17.48
N GLU A 416 -27.90 -12.82 -17.93
CA GLU A 416 -28.89 -12.53 -18.95
C GLU A 416 -28.50 -13.17 -20.29
N LEU A 417 -27.21 -13.10 -20.65
CA LEU A 417 -26.66 -13.75 -21.84
C LEU A 417 -26.76 -15.28 -21.75
N ASP A 418 -26.45 -15.87 -20.59
CA ASP A 418 -26.56 -17.32 -20.35
C ASP A 418 -28.03 -17.77 -20.43
N ALA A 419 -28.96 -16.99 -19.86
CA ALA A 419 -30.39 -17.29 -19.93
C ALA A 419 -30.93 -17.23 -21.37
N LEU A 420 -30.51 -16.23 -22.15
CA LEU A 420 -30.81 -16.14 -23.59
C LEU A 420 -30.25 -17.34 -24.35
N THR A 421 -29.00 -17.72 -24.08
CA THR A 421 -28.34 -18.88 -24.70
C THR A 421 -29.09 -20.18 -24.40
N ASN A 422 -29.48 -20.38 -23.14
CA ASN A 422 -30.26 -21.56 -22.72
C ASN A 422 -31.66 -21.59 -23.33
N LYS A 423 -32.30 -20.43 -23.49
CA LYS A 423 -33.61 -20.34 -24.14
C LYS A 423 -33.52 -20.70 -25.62
N LEU A 424 -32.49 -20.23 -26.32
CA LEU A 424 -32.23 -20.55 -27.72
C LEU A 424 -31.88 -22.03 -27.91
N SER A 425 -31.02 -22.61 -27.08
CA SER A 425 -30.69 -24.04 -27.17
C SER A 425 -31.89 -24.95 -26.91
N SER A 426 -32.80 -24.55 -26.00
CA SER A 426 -34.05 -25.28 -25.77
C SER A 426 -35.00 -25.22 -26.98
N SER A 427 -35.04 -24.10 -27.70
CA SER A 427 -35.88 -23.92 -28.89
C SER A 427 -35.38 -24.68 -30.13
N VAL A 428 -34.06 -24.95 -30.20
CA VAL A 428 -33.46 -25.75 -31.27
C VAL A 428 -33.68 -27.25 -31.03
N ASN A 429 -33.77 -27.69 -29.77
CA ASN A 429 -34.02 -29.10 -29.42
C ASN A 429 -35.51 -29.51 -29.44
N THR A 430 -36.43 -28.56 -29.65
CA THR A 430 -37.89 -28.82 -29.68
C THR A 430 -38.51 -28.76 -31.08
N ASN A 431 -37.70 -28.45 -32.11
CA ASN A 431 -38.04 -28.60 -33.52
C ASN A 431 -37.28 -29.79 -34.10
#